data_AF-A0A103XE09-F1
#
_entry.id   AF-A0A103XE09-F1
#
_cell.length_a   1.000
_cell.length_b   1.000
_cell.length_c   1.000
_cell.angle_alpha   90.00
_cell.angle_beta   90.00
_cell.angle_gamma   90.00
#
_symmetry.space_group_name_H-M   'P 1'
#
loop_
_entity.id
_entity.type
_entity.pdbx_description
1 polymer ?
#
loop_
_entity_poly.entity_id
_entity_poly.type
_entity_poly.pdbx_seq_one_letter_code
_entity_poly.pdbx_strand_id
1 'polypeptide(L)'
;MMLDSELKIIQQQKRFSQEQIKSLEAIFQSESKLQPRKKLQIAKDLGLQPRQVAIWFQNKRARWKSKQLQTDYNILRLSYDSLSSRFDILQTQNQSLTLQLKKLQQEMEKKATSSSNKSMGIVVSDADSIKPPVEQSIKLVS
;
A
#
# COMPACT_ATOMS: atom_id res chain seq x y z
N MET A 1 -25.83 27.73 -42.44
CA MET A 1 -25.25 27.30 -41.14
C MET A 1 -26.36 27.09 -40.12
N MET A 2 -26.96 25.89 -40.07
CA MET A 2 -27.92 25.49 -39.02
C MET A 2 -27.40 24.32 -38.17
N LEU A 3 -26.50 23.49 -38.71
CA LEU A 3 -25.97 22.29 -38.06
C LEU A 3 -25.02 22.60 -36.88
N ASP A 4 -24.22 23.67 -36.97
CA ASP A 4 -23.26 24.04 -35.91
C ASP A 4 -23.97 24.50 -34.62
N SER A 5 -25.15 25.12 -34.76
CA SER A 5 -25.99 25.58 -33.65
C SER A 5 -26.63 24.40 -32.91
N GLU A 6 -27.13 23.41 -33.64
CA GLU A 6 -27.68 22.17 -33.07
C GLU A 6 -26.60 21.36 -32.33
N LEU A 7 -25.40 21.25 -32.91
CA LEU A 7 -24.27 20.59 -32.24
C LEU A 7 -23.86 21.31 -30.96
N LYS A 8 -23.86 22.64 -30.93
CA LYS A 8 -23.61 23.43 -29.71
C LYS A 8 -24.67 23.17 -28.64
N ILE A 9 -25.95 23.11 -29.03
CA ILE A 9 -27.06 22.82 -28.11
C ILE A 9 -26.95 21.40 -27.55
N ILE A 10 -26.60 20.41 -28.37
CA ILE A 10 -26.39 19.01 -27.93
C ILE A 10 -25.19 18.91 -26.97
N GLN A 11 -24.10 19.64 -27.23
CA GLN A 11 -22.95 19.69 -26.33
C GLN A 11 -23.26 20.42 -25.01
N GLN A 12 -24.07 21.47 -25.04
CA GLN A 12 -24.51 22.18 -23.85
C GLN A 12 -25.53 21.36 -23.04
N GLN A 13 -26.47 20.66 -23.68
CA GLN A 13 -27.41 19.74 -23.02
C GLN A 13 -26.72 18.53 -22.38
N LYS A 14 -25.50 18.18 -22.82
CA LYS A 14 -24.67 17.13 -22.18
C LYS A 14 -24.00 17.60 -20.89
N ARG A 15 -23.87 18.91 -20.65
CA ARG A 15 -23.24 19.46 -19.44
C ARG A 15 -24.30 19.98 -18.47
N PHE A 16 -24.28 19.45 -17.26
CA PHE A 16 -25.08 20.00 -16.17
C PHE A 16 -24.61 21.42 -15.83
N SER A 17 -25.55 22.31 -15.52
CA SER A 17 -25.23 23.63 -14.99
C SER A 17 -24.53 23.52 -13.64
N GLN A 18 -23.82 24.58 -13.23
CA GLN A 18 -23.14 24.56 -11.93
C GLN A 18 -24.12 24.40 -10.76
N GLU A 19 -25.33 24.95 -10.88
CA GLU A 19 -26.40 24.79 -9.89
C GLU A 19 -26.93 23.36 -9.86
N GLN A 20 -27.16 22.74 -11.03
CA GLN A 20 -27.55 21.33 -11.12
C GLN A 20 -26.48 20.42 -10.48
N ILE A 21 -25.20 20.70 -10.73
CA ILE A 21 -24.08 19.96 -10.11
C ILE A 21 -24.12 20.12 -8.59
N LYS A 22 -24.23 21.36 -8.07
CA LYS A 22 -24.30 21.62 -6.63
C LYS A 22 -25.44 20.87 -5.95
N SER A 23 -26.64 20.89 -6.55
CA SER A 23 -27.80 20.16 -6.02
C SER A 23 -27.57 18.65 -6.03
N LEU A 24 -27.06 18.09 -7.14
CA LEU A 24 -26.73 16.66 -7.23
C LEU A 24 -25.67 16.24 -6.20
N GLU A 25 -24.68 17.10 -5.94
CA GLU A 25 -23.65 16.86 -4.94
C GLU A 25 -24.17 16.89 -3.51
N ALA A 26 -25.02 17.86 -3.16
CA ALA A 26 -25.68 17.92 -1.85
C ALA A 26 -26.51 16.66 -1.58
N ILE A 27 -27.27 16.21 -2.58
CA ILE A 27 -28.06 14.98 -2.47
C ILE A 27 -27.14 13.76 -2.35
N PHE A 28 -26.05 13.69 -3.12
CA PHE A 28 -25.10 12.57 -3.04
C PHE A 28 -24.43 12.43 -1.66
N GLN A 29 -24.14 13.56 -1.00
CA GLN A 29 -23.57 13.57 0.35
C GLN A 29 -24.53 12.99 1.39
N SER A 30 -25.84 13.25 1.25
CA SER A 30 -26.85 12.66 2.15
C SER A 30 -27.15 11.19 1.81
N GLU A 31 -27.23 10.84 0.53
CA GLU A 31 -27.56 9.48 0.09
C GLU A 31 -26.74 9.05 -1.13
N SER A 32 -25.77 8.15 -0.90
CA SER A 32 -24.93 7.61 -1.99
C SER A 32 -25.66 6.61 -2.90
N LYS A 33 -26.75 6.00 -2.39
CA LYS A 33 -27.63 5.07 -3.11
C LYS A 33 -28.94 5.76 -3.50
N LEU A 34 -29.04 6.13 -4.77
CA LEU A 34 -30.21 6.80 -5.31
C LEU A 34 -31.40 5.84 -5.44
N GLN A 35 -32.43 6.03 -4.61
CA GLN A 35 -33.68 5.26 -4.72
C GLN A 35 -34.47 5.63 -6.00
N PRO A 36 -35.21 4.69 -6.62
CA PRO A 36 -35.96 4.95 -7.84
C PRO A 36 -36.95 6.13 -7.72
N ARG A 37 -37.68 6.25 -6.60
CA ARG A 37 -38.63 7.35 -6.36
C ARG A 37 -37.93 8.71 -6.29
N LYS A 38 -36.84 8.80 -5.53
CA LYS A 38 -36.03 10.02 -5.42
C LYS A 38 -35.37 10.42 -6.74
N LYS A 39 -34.93 9.45 -7.54
CA LYS A 39 -34.42 9.71 -8.91
C LYS A 39 -35.42 10.48 -9.76
N LEU A 40 -36.70 10.07 -9.74
CA LEU A 40 -37.74 10.77 -10.50
C LEU A 40 -37.98 12.18 -9.95
N GLN A 41 -37.97 12.35 -8.62
CA GLN A 41 -38.13 13.66 -7.99
C GLN A 41 -37.01 14.62 -8.39
N ILE A 42 -35.75 14.21 -8.22
CA ILE A 42 -34.57 15.02 -8.54
C ILE A 42 -34.52 15.37 -10.04
N ALA A 43 -34.89 14.41 -10.89
CA ALA A 43 -34.98 14.64 -12.32
C ALA A 43 -36.00 15.75 -12.65
N LYS A 44 -37.18 15.72 -12.01
CA LYS A 44 -38.18 16.78 -12.17
C LYS A 44 -37.69 18.12 -11.64
N ASP A 45 -37.15 18.15 -10.42
CA ASP A 45 -36.73 19.39 -9.75
C ASP A 45 -35.58 20.09 -10.49
N LEU A 46 -34.69 19.33 -11.14
CA LEU A 46 -33.55 19.87 -11.89
C LEU A 46 -33.84 20.04 -13.39
N GLY A 47 -35.03 19.66 -13.87
CA GLY A 47 -35.37 19.66 -15.29
C GLY A 47 -34.51 18.70 -16.13
N LEU A 48 -34.05 17.60 -15.52
CA LEU A 48 -33.16 16.61 -16.14
C LEU A 48 -33.90 15.31 -16.45
N GLN A 49 -33.37 14.52 -17.40
CA GLN A 49 -33.90 13.17 -17.60
C GLN A 49 -33.48 12.24 -16.44
N PRO A 50 -34.35 11.33 -15.96
CA PRO A 50 -33.98 10.36 -14.92
C PRO A 50 -32.73 9.53 -15.25
N ARG A 51 -32.48 9.27 -16.55
CA ARG A 51 -31.27 8.60 -17.03
C ARG A 51 -30.00 9.43 -16.78
N GLN A 52 -30.04 10.73 -17.01
CA GLN A 52 -28.91 11.63 -16.77
C GLN A 52 -28.53 11.66 -15.28
N VAL A 53 -29.53 11.74 -14.39
CA VAL A 53 -29.32 11.64 -12.94
C VAL A 53 -28.69 10.28 -12.58
N ALA A 54 -29.19 9.17 -13.13
CA ALA A 54 -28.63 7.85 -12.87
C ALA A 54 -27.15 7.73 -13.29
N ILE A 55 -26.81 8.18 -14.50
CA ILE A 55 -25.44 8.18 -15.03
C ILE A 55 -24.54 9.06 -14.17
N TRP A 56 -25.01 10.25 -13.77
CA TRP A 56 -24.22 11.13 -12.91
C TRP A 56 -23.90 10.46 -11.58
N PHE A 57 -24.89 9.83 -10.91
CA PHE A 57 -24.66 9.11 -9.65
C PHE A 57 -23.73 7.91 -9.83
N GLN A 58 -23.84 7.17 -10.93
CA GLN A 58 -22.92 6.08 -11.27
C GLN A 58 -21.48 6.60 -11.42
N ASN A 59 -21.28 7.65 -12.21
CA ASN A 59 -19.97 8.26 -12.42
C ASN A 59 -19.39 8.85 -11.14
N LYS A 60 -20.22 9.50 -10.31
CA LYS A 60 -19.78 10.05 -9.02
C LYS A 60 -19.30 8.93 -8.08
N ARG A 61 -20.05 7.81 -7.99
CA ARG A 61 -19.61 6.63 -7.21
C ARG A 61 -18.33 6.00 -7.76
N ALA A 62 -18.21 5.88 -9.08
CA ALA A 62 -17.00 5.34 -9.71
C ALA A 62 -15.78 6.19 -9.35
N ARG A 63 -15.87 7.53 -9.52
CA ARG A 63 -14.80 8.46 -9.14
C ARG A 63 -14.48 8.42 -7.65
N TRP A 64 -15.48 8.37 -6.79
CA TRP A 64 -15.28 8.25 -5.35
C TRP A 64 -14.55 6.95 -4.99
N LYS A 65 -14.97 5.81 -5.55
CA LYS A 65 -14.31 4.52 -5.34
C LYS A 65 -12.87 4.53 -5.84
N SER A 66 -12.60 5.11 -7.01
CA SER A 66 -11.23 5.26 -7.53
C SER A 66 -10.37 6.12 -6.62
N LYS A 67 -10.90 7.25 -6.13
CA LYS A 67 -10.18 8.13 -5.20
C LYS A 67 -9.91 7.45 -3.85
N GLN A 68 -10.88 6.70 -3.34
CA GLN A 68 -10.72 5.92 -2.13
C GLN A 68 -9.60 4.88 -2.31
N LEU A 69 -9.67 4.08 -3.38
CA LEU A 69 -8.65 3.06 -3.67
C LEU A 69 -7.25 3.65 -3.83
N GLN A 70 -7.12 4.80 -4.49
CA GLN A 70 -5.85 5.52 -4.60
C GLN A 70 -5.32 5.94 -3.23
N THR A 71 -6.20 6.42 -2.36
CA THR A 71 -5.84 6.83 -0.99
C THR A 71 -5.40 5.63 -0.17
N ASP A 72 -6.17 4.54 -0.21
CA ASP A 72 -5.88 3.30 0.51
C ASP A 72 -4.54 2.70 0.05
N TYR A 73 -4.28 2.69 -1.26
CA TYR A 73 -3.01 2.26 -1.81
C TYR A 73 -1.84 3.11 -1.30
N ASN A 74 -1.98 4.43 -1.27
CA ASN A 74 -0.93 5.32 -0.78
C ASN A 74 -0.64 5.09 0.71
N ILE A 75 -1.68 4.90 1.53
CA ILE A 75 -1.53 4.58 2.95
C ILE A 75 -0.77 3.25 3.12
N LEU A 76 -1.19 2.22 2.38
CA LEU A 76 -0.55 0.91 2.44
C LEU A 76 0.91 0.97 1.99
N ARG A 77 1.20 1.71 0.92
CA ARG A 77 2.56 1.93 0.44
C ARG A 77 3.45 2.62 1.48
N LEU A 78 2.98 3.70 2.10
CA LEU A 78 3.73 4.39 3.15
C LEU A 78 4.01 3.47 4.35
N SER A 79 3.04 2.64 4.72
CA SER A 79 3.23 1.63 5.77
C SER A 79 4.27 0.59 5.38
N TYR A 80 4.27 0.15 4.13
CA TYR A 80 5.26 -0.80 3.62
C TYR A 80 6.66 -0.18 3.62
N ASP A 81 6.82 1.03 3.10
CA ASP A 81 8.11 1.72 3.03
C ASP A 81 8.69 1.92 4.43
N SER A 82 7.85 2.27 5.42
CA SER A 82 8.26 2.37 6.82
C SER A 82 8.70 1.03 7.41
N LEU A 83 7.95 -0.04 7.14
CA LEU A 83 8.29 -1.39 7.61
C LEU A 83 9.59 -1.90 6.97
N SER A 84 9.77 -1.66 5.66
CA SER A 84 10.98 -2.03 4.93
C SER A 84 12.20 -1.33 5.50
N SER A 85 12.12 -0.01 5.72
CA SER A 85 13.22 0.74 6.33
C SER A 85 13.58 0.20 7.73
N ARG A 86 12.58 -0.13 8.55
CA ARG A 86 12.82 -0.72 9.87
C ARG A 86 13.47 -2.11 9.76
N PHE A 87 13.06 -2.90 8.78
CA PHE A 87 13.65 -4.21 8.51
C PHE A 87 15.13 -4.08 8.12
N ASP A 88 15.46 -3.18 7.19
CA ASP A 88 16.84 -2.96 6.73
C ASP A 88 17.76 -2.52 7.88
N ILE A 89 17.25 -1.65 8.75
CA ILE A 89 17.96 -1.23 9.97
C ILE A 89 18.21 -2.44 10.88
N LEU A 90 17.18 -3.23 11.16
CA LEU A 90 17.28 -4.39 12.05
C LEU A 90 18.22 -5.46 11.47
N GLN A 91 18.18 -5.67 10.16
CA GLN A 91 19.07 -6.59 9.46
C GLN A 91 20.53 -6.14 9.59
N THR A 92 20.80 -4.85 9.37
CA THR A 92 22.15 -4.27 9.52
C THR A 92 22.65 -4.41 10.97
N GLN A 93 21.78 -4.13 11.95
CA GLN A 93 22.09 -4.31 13.37
C GLN A 93 22.41 -5.78 13.69
N ASN A 94 21.60 -6.71 13.18
CA ASN A 94 21.80 -8.14 13.40
C ASN A 94 23.12 -8.64 12.79
N GLN A 95 23.45 -8.20 11.57
CA GLN A 95 24.74 -8.49 10.93
C GLN A 95 25.91 -7.97 11.75
N SER A 96 25.83 -6.72 12.24
CA SER A 96 26.86 -6.13 13.10
C SER A 96 27.04 -6.92 14.40
N LEU A 97 25.94 -7.27 15.07
CA LEU A 97 25.98 -8.09 16.28
C LEU A 97 26.57 -9.48 16.01
N THR A 98 26.23 -10.09 14.89
CA THR A 98 26.78 -11.40 14.48
C THR A 98 28.29 -11.31 14.26
N LEU A 99 28.79 -10.25 13.64
CA LEU A 99 30.23 -10.02 13.47
C LEU A 99 30.94 -9.79 14.82
N GLN A 100 30.32 -9.03 15.72
CA GLN A 100 30.86 -8.81 17.07
C GLN A 100 30.93 -10.12 17.87
N LEU A 101 29.89 -10.94 17.82
CA LEU A 101 29.87 -12.27 18.46
C LEU A 101 30.99 -13.15 17.93
N LYS A 102 31.17 -13.23 16.60
CA LYS A 102 32.27 -13.99 15.98
C LYS A 102 33.63 -13.49 16.44
N LYS A 103 33.83 -12.16 16.52
CA LYS A 103 35.08 -11.57 16.99
C LYS A 103 35.37 -11.95 18.46
N LEU A 104 34.36 -11.82 19.32
CA LEU A 104 34.50 -12.19 20.73
C LEU A 104 34.77 -13.69 20.91
N GLN A 105 34.13 -14.56 20.14
CA GLN A 105 34.42 -16.00 20.13
C GLN A 105 35.88 -16.27 19.78
N GLN A 106 36.41 -15.66 18.73
CA GLN A 106 37.82 -15.79 18.34
C GLN A 106 38.78 -15.25 19.42
N GLU A 107 38.44 -14.14 20.09
CA GLU A 107 39.26 -13.62 21.19
C GLU A 107 39.25 -14.55 22.40
N MET A 108 38.12 -15.18 22.72
CA MET A 108 38.00 -16.18 23.78
C MET A 108 38.84 -17.43 23.45
N GLU A 109 38.79 -17.93 22.21
CA GLU A 109 39.62 -19.05 21.74
C GLU A 109 41.12 -18.72 21.81
N LYS A 110 41.51 -17.50 21.41
CA LYS A 110 42.91 -17.04 21.50
C LYS A 110 43.38 -16.89 22.95
N LYS A 111 42.52 -16.44 23.87
CA LYS A 111 42.84 -16.36 25.31
C LYS A 111 42.91 -17.75 25.96
N ALA A 112 42.04 -18.68 25.57
CA ALA A 112 42.10 -20.06 26.05
C ALA A 112 43.39 -20.76 25.59
N THR A 113 43.80 -20.58 24.34
CA THR A 113 45.05 -21.17 23.79
C THR A 113 46.31 -20.52 24.35
N SER A 114 46.32 -19.21 24.57
CA SER A 114 47.46 -18.50 25.20
C SER A 114 47.59 -18.75 26.71
N SER A 115 46.49 -19.06 27.41
CA SER A 115 46.54 -19.49 28.81
C SER A 115 46.97 -20.97 28.96
N SER A 116 46.77 -21.82 27.95
CA SER A 116 47.23 -23.22 27.94
C SER A 116 48.74 -23.33 27.64
N ASN A 117 49.32 -22.39 26.88
CA ASN A 117 50.75 -22.39 26.55
C ASN A 117 51.69 -22.02 27.72
N LYS A 118 51.17 -21.81 28.94
CA LYS A 118 51.98 -21.61 30.16
C LYS A 118 52.04 -22.84 31.07
N SER A 119 51.40 -23.94 30.69
CA SER A 119 51.41 -25.18 31.48
C SER A 119 51.43 -26.39 30.55
N MET A 120 52.65 -26.91 30.36
CA MET A 120 53.00 -28.30 30.06
C MET A 120 52.30 -28.96 28.86
N GLY A 121 53.12 -29.36 27.87
CA GLY A 121 52.67 -30.19 26.77
C GLY A 121 52.07 -31.51 27.22
N ILE A 122 51.16 -32.04 26.41
CA ILE A 122 51.04 -33.44 25.99
C ILE A 122 49.92 -33.49 24.93
N VAL A 123 50.24 -34.24 23.88
CA VAL A 123 49.44 -34.60 22.71
C VAL A 123 48.14 -35.31 23.14
N VAL A 124 47.05 -35.19 22.37
CA VAL A 124 46.24 -36.31 21.83
C VAL A 124 44.97 -35.78 21.13
N SER A 125 44.62 -36.55 20.11
CA SER A 125 43.68 -36.45 19.00
C SER A 125 42.19 -36.45 19.33
N ASP A 126 41.44 -36.05 18.29
CA ASP A 126 40.11 -36.52 17.84
C ASP A 126 38.79 -35.97 18.42
N ALA A 127 37.85 -35.88 17.47
CA ALA A 127 36.38 -35.71 17.55
C ALA A 127 35.88 -34.31 18.00
N ASP A 128 34.85 -33.69 17.42
CA ASP A 128 33.76 -34.21 16.60
C ASP A 128 33.03 -33.08 15.86
N SER A 129 32.26 -33.45 14.83
CA SER A 129 31.45 -32.58 13.98
C SER A 129 30.31 -31.88 14.72
N ILE A 130 30.17 -30.55 14.59
CA ILE A 130 28.86 -29.90 14.67
C ILE A 130 28.73 -28.84 13.57
N LYS A 131 27.92 -29.16 12.56
CA LYS A 131 27.54 -28.32 11.42
C LYS A 131 26.44 -27.33 11.85
N PRO A 132 26.53 -26.02 11.55
CA PRO A 132 25.44 -25.09 11.86
C PRO A 132 24.27 -25.22 10.87
N PRO A 133 23.01 -24.91 11.29
CA PRO A 133 21.83 -25.07 10.46
C PRO A 133 21.76 -24.01 9.35
N VAL A 134 21.22 -24.48 8.23
CA VAL A 134 21.13 -23.83 6.92
C VAL A 134 20.13 -22.68 6.95
N GLU A 135 20.53 -21.52 6.41
CA GLU A 135 19.64 -20.39 6.12
C GLU A 135 18.49 -20.83 5.19
N GLN A 136 17.25 -20.73 5.67
CA GLN A 136 16.08 -20.92 4.82
C GLN A 136 15.85 -19.66 3.97
N SER A 137 16.21 -19.76 2.69
CA SER A 137 15.87 -18.76 1.69
C SER A 137 14.35 -18.66 1.53
N ILE A 138 13.77 -17.50 1.85
CA ILE A 138 12.39 -17.19 1.47
C ILE A 138 12.41 -16.75 0.00
N LYS A 139 12.03 -17.65 -0.91
CA LYS A 139 11.70 -17.28 -2.29
C LYS A 139 10.39 -16.51 -2.29
N LEU A 140 10.45 -15.20 -2.58
CA LEU A 140 9.29 -14.42 -2.98
C LEU A 140 8.95 -14.77 -4.44
N VAL A 141 7.76 -15.34 -4.64
CA VAL A 141 7.16 -15.64 -5.95
C VAL A 141 6.78 -14.33 -6.64
N SER A 142 7.14 -14.22 -7.93
CA SER A 142 6.70 -13.18 -8.87
C SER A 142 5.27 -13.41 -9.36
#